data_AF-A0A9N8N5I2-F1
#
_entry.id   AF-A0A9N8N5I2-F1
#
_cell.length_a   1.000
_cell.length_b   1.000
_cell.length_c   1.000
_cell.angle_alpha   90.00
_cell.angle_beta   90.00
_cell.angle_gamma   90.00
#
_symmetry.space_group_name_H-M   'P 1'
#
loop_
_entity.id
_entity.type
_entity.pdbx_description
1 polymer ?
#
loop_
_entity_poly.entity_id
_entity_poly.type
_entity_poly.pdbx_seq_one_letter_code
_entity_poly.pdbx_strand_id
1 'polypeptide(L)'
;MHAQKHHRGVHRPSHLKAVKPTDQAHPGAGPEPEQKPKPTPKKTSTSHEGRLAKLATFTTDLRMVSMNVLLLIGACLAAAMLWKLVFARETLIENIDVPEAFTRIGYSGEAFQSFVAGHLIALEERAADVIPASAKEEIKLDSDMPDFSVPGTSISAKTILQYVREALPLPVSTISGSVTGNPDHYVLHLVLAERGAVYRFDTPEGSIADLEQNLSNLALDVLKKHSPYIYASYESAEAQARCYTGKGVCDFSEAERVLSSIVDAGDEQPNYKWALLALSKIDEAYHDYNGEIDAVSRLSAEYPSSWSFYNWGVALGELGCHKMAISAFERSIALRSSREAAFNAIGRAWLALARQAPDRHSTEARTDLQNARDDFRVAVYLKPDYQEAHVNLGETLKLLDDDKGARREYVSAIEMDPTHAGLAYARYAELFGDQKERRKLLDYASWADNLHEECRATNSTSLLEALGCSVAMQAETIRVANPDSHAGIETVATKAAPVPDCSGLSVDDRLPPGDGLPDFAQVAP
;
A
#
# COMPACT_ATOMS: atom_id res chain seq x y z
N MET A 1 -49.37 -10.68 -49.82
CA MET A 1 -50.56 -10.44 -48.97
C MET A 1 -50.22 -9.37 -47.94
N HIS A 2 -51.23 -8.61 -47.51
CA HIS A 2 -51.21 -7.20 -47.09
C HIS A 2 -50.48 -6.81 -45.78
N ALA A 3 -50.26 -5.49 -45.72
CA ALA A 3 -49.76 -4.57 -44.69
C ALA A 3 -50.56 -4.46 -43.37
N GLN A 4 -49.93 -3.87 -42.33
CA GLN A 4 -50.34 -2.66 -41.54
C GLN A 4 -49.36 -2.42 -40.36
N LYS A 5 -48.64 -1.27 -40.24
CA LYS A 5 -48.95 0.01 -39.54
C LYS A 5 -49.35 -0.07 -38.05
N HIS A 6 -48.57 0.55 -37.13
CA HIS A 6 -48.92 1.78 -36.37
C HIS A 6 -47.87 2.28 -35.34
N HIS A 7 -48.01 3.56 -34.98
CA HIS A 7 -47.16 4.56 -34.30
C HIS A 7 -46.95 4.47 -32.76
N ARG A 8 -45.88 5.14 -32.25
CA ARG A 8 -45.85 6.33 -31.32
C ARG A 8 -44.39 6.61 -30.88
N GLY A 9 -43.81 7.82 -31.01
CA GLY A 9 -43.90 9.01 -30.12
C GLY A 9 -42.97 8.84 -28.90
N VAL A 10 -42.05 9.71 -28.47
CA VAL A 10 -42.06 11.17 -28.32
C VAL A 10 -40.63 11.71 -28.04
N HIS A 11 -40.48 12.99 -28.41
CA HIS A 11 -39.44 14.02 -28.34
C HIS A 11 -38.40 14.13 -27.19
N ARG A 12 -37.22 14.62 -27.63
CA ARG A 12 -36.18 15.40 -26.91
C ARG A 12 -36.72 16.68 -26.25
N PRO A 13 -36.07 17.18 -25.18
CA PRO A 13 -36.02 18.60 -24.87
C PRO A 13 -34.64 19.21 -25.06
N SER A 14 -34.62 20.54 -24.99
CA SER A 14 -33.74 21.43 -25.72
C SER A 14 -33.30 22.63 -24.86
N HIS A 15 -32.06 23.06 -25.08
CA HIS A 15 -31.50 24.43 -24.95
C HIS A 15 -31.42 25.12 -23.57
N LEU A 16 -30.15 25.33 -23.17
CA LEU A 16 -29.64 26.41 -22.33
C LEU A 16 -29.77 27.78 -23.04
N LYS A 17 -30.15 28.84 -22.30
CA LYS A 17 -29.94 30.24 -22.69
C LYS A 17 -29.58 31.13 -21.50
N ALA A 18 -28.90 32.22 -21.84
CA ALA A 18 -28.01 33.05 -21.05
C ALA A 18 -28.64 34.26 -20.32
N VAL A 19 -27.90 34.75 -19.32
CA VAL A 19 -27.58 36.13 -18.86
C VAL A 19 -28.60 37.30 -19.07
N LYS A 20 -29.03 37.87 -17.92
CA LYS A 20 -29.44 39.25 -17.45
C LYS A 20 -29.38 40.49 -18.39
N PRO A 21 -29.89 41.71 -18.01
CA PRO A 21 -30.89 42.16 -17.00
C PRO A 21 -31.88 43.27 -17.54
N THR A 22 -32.55 44.01 -16.62
CA THR A 22 -33.17 45.38 -16.65
C THR A 22 -34.71 45.54 -16.61
N ASP A 23 -35.17 46.10 -15.48
CA ASP A 23 -36.02 47.29 -15.24
C ASP A 23 -37.43 47.52 -15.83
N GLN A 24 -38.28 47.96 -14.89
CA GLN A 24 -39.37 48.98 -14.96
C GLN A 24 -40.83 48.62 -15.36
N ALA A 25 -41.68 48.70 -14.32
CA ALA A 25 -42.92 49.52 -14.16
C ALA A 25 -44.21 49.26 -14.98
N HIS A 26 -45.28 48.82 -14.25
CA HIS A 26 -46.71 49.29 -14.09
C HIS A 26 -47.52 49.88 -15.30
N PRO A 27 -48.88 50.13 -15.25
CA PRO A 27 -49.85 50.21 -14.12
C PRO A 27 -51.33 49.73 -14.39
N GLY A 28 -52.22 49.95 -13.41
CA GLY A 28 -53.70 50.10 -13.57
C GLY A 28 -54.47 49.79 -12.27
N ALA A 29 -54.72 50.74 -11.33
CA ALA A 29 -55.77 51.79 -11.23
C ALA A 29 -57.19 51.23 -10.94
N GLY A 30 -58.00 51.64 -9.95
CA GLY A 30 -58.02 52.70 -8.89
C GLY A 30 -59.19 52.39 -7.90
N PRO A 31 -59.91 53.33 -7.24
CA PRO A 31 -59.60 54.71 -6.81
C PRO A 31 -60.04 55.08 -5.33
N GLU A 32 -59.39 56.12 -4.76
CA GLU A 32 -59.80 57.28 -3.88
C GLU A 32 -60.92 57.22 -2.78
N PRO A 33 -61.05 58.19 -1.82
CA PRO A 33 -60.39 59.52 -1.69
C PRO A 33 -59.89 60.00 -0.28
N GLU A 34 -59.23 61.17 -0.38
CA GLU A 34 -58.60 62.17 0.51
C GLU A 34 -59.17 62.55 1.90
N GLN A 35 -58.29 63.02 2.83
CA GLN A 35 -58.14 64.45 3.22
C GLN A 35 -57.03 64.75 4.27
N LYS A 36 -56.47 65.98 4.22
CA LYS A 36 -55.26 66.55 4.88
C LYS A 36 -55.50 67.10 6.34
N PRO A 37 -54.61 67.91 6.97
CA PRO A 37 -53.49 67.52 7.84
C PRO A 37 -53.45 68.28 9.21
N LYS A 38 -52.53 67.94 10.15
CA LYS A 38 -51.87 68.86 11.14
C LYS A 38 -50.81 68.15 12.03
N PRO A 39 -49.93 68.85 12.80
CA PRO A 39 -48.47 68.69 12.72
C PRO A 39 -47.82 67.94 13.91
N THR A 40 -46.54 67.63 13.69
CA THR A 40 -45.53 66.92 14.52
C THR A 40 -45.46 67.24 16.03
N PRO A 41 -44.94 66.29 16.81
CA PRO A 41 -43.81 66.60 17.69
C PRO A 41 -42.58 65.68 17.45
N LYS A 42 -41.43 66.21 17.83
CA LYS A 42 -40.05 65.69 17.74
C LYS A 42 -39.69 64.75 18.90
N LYS A 43 -38.61 63.95 18.68
CA LYS A 43 -37.72 63.23 19.64
C LYS A 43 -38.26 61.87 20.13
N THR A 44 -37.50 60.77 20.22
CA THR A 44 -36.06 60.58 20.51
C THR A 44 -35.62 59.12 20.23
N SER A 45 -34.35 58.94 19.83
CA SER A 45 -33.46 57.77 19.98
C SER A 45 -34.05 56.34 20.07
N THR A 46 -33.96 55.56 18.99
CA THR A 46 -34.10 54.08 19.03
C THR A 46 -33.09 53.33 18.15
N SER A 47 -31.92 53.90 17.84
CA SER A 47 -30.92 53.20 16.99
C SER A 47 -29.76 52.52 17.76
N HIS A 48 -29.62 52.76 19.06
CA HIS A 48 -28.54 52.16 19.86
C HIS A 48 -28.95 50.86 20.59
N GLU A 49 -30.18 50.78 21.12
CA GLU A 49 -30.66 49.59 21.85
C GLU A 49 -30.85 48.37 20.95
N GLY A 50 -31.37 48.55 19.73
CA GLY A 50 -31.52 47.46 18.76
C GLY A 50 -30.19 46.91 18.21
N ARG A 51 -29.10 47.70 18.24
CA ARG A 51 -27.76 47.27 17.84
C ARG A 51 -27.04 46.51 18.96
N LEU A 52 -27.19 46.97 20.20
CA LEU A 52 -26.66 46.29 21.39
C LEU A 52 -27.38 44.95 21.65
N ALA A 53 -28.70 44.90 21.46
CA ALA A 53 -29.46 43.65 21.57
C ALA A 53 -29.04 42.62 20.49
N LYS A 54 -28.82 43.06 19.24
CA LYS A 54 -28.32 42.19 18.16
C LYS A 54 -26.87 41.71 18.38
N LEU A 55 -26.02 42.55 18.98
CA LEU A 55 -24.67 42.16 19.38
C LEU A 55 -24.70 41.15 20.54
N ALA A 56 -25.58 41.34 21.52
CA ALA A 56 -25.75 40.41 22.64
C ALA A 56 -26.26 39.04 22.18
N THR A 57 -27.28 39.00 21.29
CA THR A 57 -27.75 37.73 20.70
C THR A 57 -26.66 37.08 19.85
N PHE A 58 -25.94 37.85 19.02
CA PHE A 58 -24.81 37.33 18.22
C PHE A 58 -23.71 36.73 19.09
N THR A 59 -23.33 37.35 20.22
CA THR A 59 -22.33 36.78 21.13
C THR A 59 -22.80 35.53 21.87
N THR A 60 -24.12 35.40 22.10
CA THR A 60 -24.72 34.25 22.77
C THR A 60 -24.86 33.07 21.79
N ASP A 61 -25.28 33.35 20.56
CA ASP A 61 -25.33 32.39 19.46
C ASP A 61 -23.92 31.90 19.11
N LEU A 62 -22.92 32.79 19.09
CA LEU A 62 -21.52 32.42 18.87
C LEU A 62 -20.99 31.52 19.98
N ARG A 63 -21.35 31.77 21.25
CA ARG A 63 -20.99 30.90 22.38
C ARG A 63 -21.65 29.54 22.28
N MET A 64 -22.95 29.47 21.96
CA MET A 64 -23.69 28.22 21.78
C MET A 64 -23.12 27.40 20.61
N VAL A 65 -22.82 28.03 19.47
CA VAL A 65 -22.17 27.37 18.34
C VAL A 65 -20.77 26.89 18.72
N SER A 66 -19.97 27.70 19.42
CA SER A 66 -18.62 27.29 19.85
C SER A 66 -18.64 26.11 20.84
N MET A 67 -19.61 26.09 21.76
CA MET A 67 -19.79 25.01 22.73
C MET A 67 -20.28 23.72 22.04
N ASN A 68 -21.20 23.84 21.10
CA ASN A 68 -21.68 22.69 20.31
C ASN A 68 -20.57 22.13 19.40
N VAL A 69 -19.73 22.99 18.82
CA VAL A 69 -18.55 22.57 18.06
C VAL A 69 -17.54 21.88 18.96
N LEU A 70 -17.27 22.41 20.17
CA LEU A 70 -16.39 21.76 21.15
C LEU A 70 -16.94 20.42 21.63
N LEU A 71 -18.25 20.30 21.85
CA LEU A 71 -18.91 19.04 22.20
C LEU A 71 -18.87 18.05 21.04
N LEU A 72 -19.05 18.50 19.79
CA LEU A 72 -18.92 17.66 18.61
C LEU A 72 -17.48 17.18 18.42
N ILE A 73 -16.49 18.06 18.60
CA ILE A 73 -15.07 17.69 18.59
C ILE A 73 -14.79 16.67 19.71
N GLY A 74 -15.28 16.91 20.93
CA GLY A 74 -15.15 15.99 22.04
C GLY A 74 -15.80 14.63 21.76
N ALA A 75 -16.98 14.62 21.14
CA ALA A 75 -17.67 13.40 20.74
C ALA A 75 -16.95 12.66 19.61
N CYS A 76 -16.41 13.36 18.62
CA CYS A 76 -15.58 12.78 17.55
C CYS A 76 -14.27 12.22 18.10
N LEU A 77 -13.61 12.91 19.04
CA LEU A 77 -12.41 12.41 19.71
C LEU A 77 -12.73 11.19 20.57
N ALA A 78 -13.84 11.21 21.33
CA ALA A 78 -14.29 10.07 22.10
C ALA A 78 -14.65 8.89 21.18
N ALA A 79 -15.32 9.12 20.06
CA ALA A 79 -15.64 8.09 19.07
C ALA A 79 -14.37 7.54 18.40
N ALA A 80 -13.39 8.38 18.08
CA ALA A 80 -12.09 7.96 17.53
C ALA A 80 -11.27 7.17 18.56
N MET A 81 -11.31 7.57 19.83
CA MET A 81 -10.66 6.86 20.93
C MET A 81 -11.35 5.51 21.18
N LEU A 82 -12.68 5.48 21.18
CA LEU A 82 -13.48 4.26 21.30
C LEU A 82 -13.23 3.33 20.10
N TRP A 83 -13.11 3.88 18.90
CA TRP A 83 -12.74 3.14 17.69
C TRP A 83 -11.35 2.54 17.83
N LYS A 84 -10.36 3.31 18.31
CA LYS A 84 -9.02 2.78 18.59
C LYS A 84 -9.07 1.66 19.62
N LEU A 85 -9.79 1.83 20.72
CA LEU A 85 -9.93 0.82 21.78
C LEU A 85 -10.64 -0.47 21.33
N VAL A 86 -11.57 -0.39 20.38
CA VAL A 86 -12.34 -1.55 19.91
C VAL A 86 -11.65 -2.28 18.76
N PHE A 87 -10.92 -1.56 17.90
CA PHE A 87 -10.35 -2.11 16.67
C PHE A 87 -8.81 -2.23 16.67
N ALA A 88 -8.09 -1.62 17.61
CA ALA A 88 -6.65 -1.83 17.73
C ALA A 88 -6.36 -3.24 18.24
N ARG A 89 -5.44 -3.93 17.57
CA ARG A 89 -4.84 -5.16 18.10
C ARG A 89 -3.76 -4.75 19.07
N GLU A 90 -4.14 -4.63 20.32
CA GLU A 90 -3.21 -4.38 21.41
C GLU A 90 -2.82 -5.70 22.05
N THR A 91 -1.52 -5.94 22.15
CA THR A 91 -0.97 -7.09 22.86
C THR A 91 -0.32 -6.59 24.12
N LEU A 92 -0.92 -6.93 25.26
CA LEU A 92 -0.39 -6.59 26.57
C LEU A 92 0.52 -7.71 27.05
N ILE A 93 1.78 -7.38 27.31
CA ILE A 93 2.68 -8.28 28.03
C ILE A 93 2.59 -7.91 29.50
N GLU A 94 2.19 -8.85 30.35
CA GLU A 94 2.12 -8.69 31.80
C GLU A 94 3.50 -8.88 32.44
N ASN A 95 3.64 -8.46 33.68
CA ASN A 95 4.87 -8.70 34.43
C ASN A 95 5.13 -10.21 34.56
N ILE A 96 6.38 -10.63 34.34
CA ILE A 96 6.78 -12.04 34.40
C ILE A 96 7.20 -12.37 35.82
N ASP A 97 6.66 -13.44 36.39
CA ASP A 97 6.99 -13.89 37.74
C ASP A 97 8.40 -14.51 37.77
N VAL A 98 9.29 -13.99 38.61
CA VAL A 98 10.72 -14.36 38.61
C VAL A 98 11.22 -14.70 40.03
N PRO A 99 11.94 -15.82 40.25
CA PRO A 99 12.52 -16.18 41.55
C PRO A 99 13.60 -15.20 42.02
N GLU A 100 13.78 -15.06 43.34
CA GLU A 100 14.79 -14.15 43.93
C GLU A 100 16.23 -14.37 43.44
N ALA A 101 16.57 -15.60 43.02
CA ALA A 101 17.90 -15.91 42.51
C ALA A 101 18.27 -15.06 41.28
N PHE A 102 17.30 -14.77 40.41
CA PHE A 102 17.47 -13.95 39.21
C PHE A 102 17.47 -12.45 39.53
N THR A 103 16.60 -12.01 40.46
CA THR A 103 16.55 -10.59 40.84
C THR A 103 17.86 -10.13 41.48
N ARG A 104 18.53 -11.01 42.24
CA ARG A 104 19.86 -10.74 42.83
C ARG A 104 20.97 -10.51 41.80
N ILE A 105 20.83 -11.05 40.60
CA ILE A 105 21.77 -10.87 39.49
C ILE A 105 21.27 -9.83 38.46
N GLY A 106 20.22 -9.08 38.78
CA GLY A 106 19.73 -7.96 37.97
C GLY A 106 18.60 -8.30 36.99
N TYR A 107 18.09 -9.53 37.00
CA TYR A 107 16.98 -9.96 36.14
C TYR A 107 15.67 -9.91 36.92
N SER A 108 14.95 -8.78 36.81
CA SER A 108 13.61 -8.61 37.38
C SER A 108 12.52 -9.15 36.45
N GLY A 109 11.28 -9.24 36.95
CA GLY A 109 10.12 -9.55 36.11
C GLY A 109 9.92 -8.55 34.97
N GLU A 110 10.09 -7.25 35.25
CA GLU A 110 10.04 -6.18 34.24
C GLU A 110 11.16 -6.31 33.20
N ALA A 111 12.34 -6.80 33.60
CA ALA A 111 13.43 -7.06 32.67
C ALA A 111 13.06 -8.20 31.71
N PHE A 112 12.54 -9.33 32.23
CA PHE A 112 12.06 -10.43 31.40
C PHE A 112 10.91 -10.00 30.47
N GLN A 113 9.97 -9.22 30.99
CA GLN A 113 8.88 -8.65 30.21
C GLN A 113 9.41 -7.79 29.04
N SER A 114 10.37 -6.92 29.33
CA SER A 114 11.03 -6.08 28.32
C SER A 114 11.80 -6.92 27.29
N PHE A 115 12.44 -8.01 27.71
CA PHE A 115 13.13 -8.90 26.78
C PHE A 115 12.15 -9.61 25.83
N VAL A 116 11.03 -10.12 26.34
CA VAL A 116 10.00 -10.75 25.49
C VAL A 116 9.43 -9.73 24.50
N ALA A 117 9.07 -8.53 24.96
CA ALA A 117 8.59 -7.46 24.09
C ALA A 117 9.63 -7.08 23.02
N GLY A 118 10.88 -6.89 23.42
CA GLY A 118 11.97 -6.51 22.51
C GLY A 118 12.17 -7.53 21.38
N HIS A 119 12.09 -8.83 21.67
CA HIS A 119 12.20 -9.86 20.63
C HIS A 119 10.98 -9.87 19.70
N LEU A 120 9.76 -9.75 20.23
CA LEU A 120 8.56 -9.68 19.39
C LEU A 120 8.57 -8.45 18.47
N ILE A 121 8.95 -7.28 19.00
CA ILE A 121 9.09 -6.04 18.24
C ILE A 121 10.17 -6.20 17.16
N ALA A 122 11.33 -6.78 17.49
CA ALA A 122 12.40 -6.98 16.52
C ALA A 122 11.97 -7.90 15.36
N LEU A 123 11.20 -8.97 15.64
CA LEU A 123 10.63 -9.83 14.60
C LEU A 123 9.65 -9.08 13.70
N GLU A 124 8.80 -8.24 14.28
CA GLU A 124 7.85 -7.41 13.52
C GLU A 124 8.58 -6.34 12.68
N GLU A 125 9.60 -5.69 13.23
CA GLU A 125 10.45 -4.74 12.50
C GLU A 125 11.13 -5.42 11.32
N ARG A 126 11.57 -6.67 11.49
CA ARG A 126 12.15 -7.47 10.41
C ARG A 126 11.13 -7.84 9.33
N ALA A 127 9.86 -8.00 9.68
CA ALA A 127 8.77 -8.21 8.74
C ALA A 127 8.25 -6.90 8.09
N ALA A 128 8.62 -5.72 8.63
CA ALA A 128 8.00 -4.44 8.31
C ALA A 128 8.09 -4.04 6.84
N ASP A 129 9.13 -4.49 6.13
CA ASP A 129 9.37 -4.17 4.72
C ASP A 129 8.41 -4.93 3.77
N VAL A 130 7.82 -6.03 4.22
CA VAL A 130 6.94 -6.89 3.42
C VAL A 130 5.49 -6.93 3.92
N ILE A 131 5.17 -6.17 4.98
CA ILE A 131 3.80 -6.00 5.47
C ILE A 131 3.28 -4.58 5.24
N PRO A 132 1.97 -4.41 5.00
CA PRO A 132 1.37 -3.08 4.99
C PRO A 132 1.33 -2.51 6.41
N ALA A 133 1.45 -1.18 6.53
CA ALA A 133 1.40 -0.48 7.82
C ALA A 133 0.16 -0.82 8.67
N SER A 134 -0.97 -1.16 8.04
CA SER A 134 -2.21 -1.55 8.73
C SER A 134 -2.17 -2.94 9.38
N ALA A 135 -1.18 -3.76 9.05
CA ALA A 135 -1.01 -5.10 9.61
C ALA A 135 -0.06 -5.15 10.82
N LYS A 136 0.52 -3.99 11.19
CA LYS A 136 1.36 -3.85 12.38
C LYS A 136 0.57 -4.01 13.68
N GLU A 137 1.22 -4.54 14.70
CA GLU A 137 0.64 -4.75 16.03
C GLU A 137 1.13 -3.70 17.02
N GLU A 138 0.25 -3.29 17.95
CA GLU A 138 0.62 -2.34 19.01
C GLU A 138 0.96 -3.16 20.27
N ILE A 139 2.23 -3.50 20.45
CA ILE A 139 2.73 -4.18 21.65
C ILE A 139 2.85 -3.16 22.79
N LYS A 140 2.19 -3.44 23.92
CA LYS A 140 2.25 -2.62 25.13
C LYS A 140 2.78 -3.42 26.30
N LEU A 141 3.65 -2.80 27.07
CA LEU A 141 4.14 -3.33 28.33
C LEU A 141 3.21 -2.88 29.47
N ASP A 142 2.94 -3.76 30.41
CA ASP A 142 2.25 -3.40 31.65
C ASP A 142 3.04 -2.35 32.45
N SER A 143 4.38 -2.31 32.32
CA SER A 143 5.24 -1.28 32.91
C SER A 143 5.04 0.12 32.33
N ASP A 144 4.56 0.23 31.09
CA ASP A 144 4.35 1.53 30.42
C ASP A 144 3.03 2.19 30.82
N MET A 145 2.20 1.47 31.59
CA MET A 145 0.90 1.97 32.03
C MET A 145 1.09 2.95 33.19
N PRO A 146 0.53 4.18 33.10
CA PRO A 146 0.71 5.18 34.15
C PRO A 146 0.03 4.75 35.45
N ASP A 147 0.82 4.69 36.53
CA ASP A 147 0.33 4.34 37.87
C ASP A 147 -0.31 5.57 38.54
N PHE A 148 -1.58 5.82 38.22
CA PHE A 148 -2.39 6.81 38.93
C PHE A 148 -3.60 6.17 39.58
N SER A 149 -3.87 6.56 40.82
CA SER A 149 -5.07 6.18 41.57
C SER A 149 -6.15 7.24 41.39
N VAL A 150 -7.41 6.83 41.20
CA VAL A 150 -8.54 7.77 41.13
C VAL A 150 -8.73 8.43 42.51
N PRO A 151 -8.61 9.77 42.63
CA PRO A 151 -8.66 10.45 43.92
C PRO A 151 -9.89 10.09 44.76
N GLY A 152 -9.68 9.74 46.03
CA GLY A 152 -10.76 9.34 46.95
C GLY A 152 -11.23 7.89 46.80
N THR A 153 -10.67 7.13 45.85
CA THR A 153 -10.89 5.69 45.69
C THR A 153 -9.52 5.01 45.66
N SER A 154 -9.29 3.97 46.45
CA SER A 154 -8.01 3.23 46.42
C SER A 154 -7.86 2.37 45.14
N ILE A 155 -8.51 2.78 44.05
CA ILE A 155 -8.60 2.06 42.80
C ILE A 155 -7.56 2.64 41.84
N SER A 156 -6.63 1.80 41.40
CA SER A 156 -5.62 2.17 40.41
C SER A 156 -6.21 2.21 39.00
N ALA A 157 -5.61 2.98 38.10
CA ALA A 157 -5.93 2.97 36.68
C ALA A 157 -5.83 1.56 36.07
N LYS A 158 -4.86 0.77 36.53
CA LYS A 158 -4.69 -0.65 36.17
C LYS A 158 -5.90 -1.50 36.56
N THR A 159 -6.42 -1.32 37.78
CA THR A 159 -7.64 -2.00 38.26
C THR A 159 -8.87 -1.60 37.45
N ILE A 160 -9.02 -0.32 37.10
CA ILE A 160 -10.13 0.15 36.27
C ILE A 160 -10.05 -0.47 34.88
N LEU A 161 -8.87 -0.47 34.28
CA LEU A 161 -8.65 -1.04 32.96
C LEU A 161 -8.94 -2.54 32.94
N GLN A 162 -8.52 -3.27 33.97
CA GLN A 162 -8.84 -4.69 34.13
C GLN A 162 -10.36 -4.92 34.21
N TYR A 163 -11.08 -4.15 35.03
CA TYR A 163 -12.54 -4.24 35.10
C TYR A 163 -13.23 -3.89 33.78
N VAL A 164 -12.74 -2.85 33.08
CA VAL A 164 -13.28 -2.46 31.76
C VAL A 164 -13.07 -3.58 30.74
N ARG A 165 -11.91 -4.25 30.74
CA ARG A 165 -11.61 -5.41 29.88
C ARG A 165 -12.41 -6.67 30.25
N GLU A 166 -12.72 -6.87 31.52
CA GLU A 166 -13.57 -7.99 31.96
C GLU A 166 -15.06 -7.73 31.66
N ALA A 167 -15.49 -6.46 31.74
CA ALA A 167 -16.87 -6.06 31.52
C ALA A 167 -17.22 -5.84 30.04
N LEU A 168 -16.23 -5.51 29.20
CA LEU A 168 -16.38 -5.36 27.75
C LEU A 168 -15.54 -6.43 27.05
N PRO A 169 -16.10 -7.22 26.10
CA PRO A 169 -15.33 -8.19 25.32
C PRO A 169 -14.40 -7.48 24.33
N LEU A 170 -13.34 -6.85 24.84
CA LEU A 170 -12.30 -6.21 24.04
C LEU A 170 -11.33 -7.29 23.53
N PRO A 171 -10.93 -7.27 22.26
CA PRO A 171 -10.04 -8.26 21.66
C PRO A 171 -8.57 -7.98 22.03
N VAL A 172 -8.26 -7.88 23.33
CA VAL A 172 -6.90 -7.69 23.82
C VAL A 172 -6.26 -9.05 24.03
N SER A 173 -5.11 -9.25 23.40
CA SER A 173 -4.29 -10.44 23.66
C SER A 173 -3.37 -10.17 24.83
N THR A 174 -3.24 -11.14 25.73
CA THR A 174 -2.38 -11.02 26.92
C THR A 174 -1.30 -12.09 26.88
N ILE A 175 -0.06 -11.67 27.14
CA ILE A 175 1.08 -12.56 27.32
C ILE A 175 1.52 -12.43 28.77
N SER A 176 1.36 -13.48 29.55
CA SER A 176 1.84 -13.58 30.94
C SER A 176 2.91 -14.66 31.04
N GLY A 177 3.62 -14.75 32.15
CA GLY A 177 4.63 -15.78 32.29
C GLY A 177 5.27 -15.90 33.66
N SER A 178 6.07 -16.95 33.80
CA SER A 178 6.88 -17.19 34.99
C SER A 178 8.19 -17.88 34.62
N VAL A 179 9.23 -17.62 35.40
CA VAL A 179 10.51 -18.31 35.32
C VAL A 179 10.60 -19.32 36.45
N THR A 180 10.99 -20.55 36.14
CA THR A 180 11.28 -21.59 37.15
C THR A 180 12.76 -21.95 37.13
N GLY A 181 13.26 -22.49 38.25
CA GLY A 181 14.65 -22.91 38.38
C GLY A 181 15.60 -21.84 38.93
N ASN A 182 16.85 -21.86 38.49
CA ASN A 182 17.91 -20.94 38.89
C ASN A 182 18.70 -20.46 37.65
N PRO A 183 19.59 -19.45 37.76
CA PRO A 183 20.31 -18.92 36.61
C PRO A 183 21.15 -19.92 35.79
N ASP A 184 21.52 -21.08 36.34
CA ASP A 184 22.28 -22.11 35.63
C ASP A 184 21.36 -23.15 34.94
N HIS A 185 20.13 -23.29 35.45
CA HIS A 185 19.11 -24.23 34.98
C HIS A 185 17.71 -23.59 35.14
N TYR A 186 17.24 -22.89 34.11
CA TYR A 186 15.97 -22.19 34.11
C TYR A 186 15.06 -22.65 32.97
N VAL A 187 13.76 -22.46 33.18
CA VAL A 187 12.73 -22.54 32.13
C VAL A 187 11.86 -21.29 32.22
N LEU A 188 11.67 -20.59 31.11
CA LEU A 188 10.69 -19.53 30.99
C LEU A 188 9.39 -20.10 30.41
N HIS A 189 8.31 -19.94 31.17
CA HIS A 189 6.96 -20.32 30.78
C HIS A 189 6.19 -19.06 30.39
N LEU A 190 5.69 -18.99 29.16
CA LEU A 190 4.78 -17.96 28.68
C LEU A 190 3.39 -18.53 28.42
N VAL A 191 2.38 -17.72 28.69
CA VAL A 191 0.99 -18.02 28.45
C VAL A 191 0.38 -16.89 27.63
N LEU A 192 -0.04 -17.21 26.41
CA LEU A 192 -0.83 -16.33 25.56
C LEU A 192 -2.31 -16.63 25.77
N ALA A 193 -3.09 -15.64 26.21
CA ALA A 193 -4.54 -15.71 26.24
C ALA A 193 -5.14 -14.72 25.23
N GLU A 194 -5.89 -15.27 24.27
CA GLU A 194 -6.52 -14.51 23.19
C GLU A 194 -7.88 -15.16 22.83
N ARG A 195 -8.94 -14.35 22.73
CA ARG A 195 -10.30 -14.76 22.28
C ARG A 195 -10.84 -16.01 23.01
N GLY A 196 -10.53 -16.16 24.29
CA GLY A 196 -10.97 -17.30 25.12
C GLY A 196 -10.14 -18.58 24.92
N ALA A 197 -9.12 -18.57 24.07
CA ALA A 197 -8.13 -19.62 23.96
C ALA A 197 -6.88 -19.30 24.79
N VAL A 198 -6.22 -20.35 25.29
CA VAL A 198 -5.00 -20.24 26.09
C VAL A 198 -3.93 -21.14 25.49
N TYR A 199 -2.78 -20.57 25.17
CA TYR A 199 -1.62 -21.25 24.61
C TYR A 199 -0.43 -21.12 25.57
N ARG A 200 0.37 -22.17 25.68
CA ARG A 200 1.54 -22.22 26.56
C ARG A 200 2.79 -22.46 25.74
N PHE A 201 3.84 -21.75 26.09
CA PHE A 201 5.14 -21.81 25.42
C PHE A 201 6.22 -21.90 26.48
N ASP A 202 7.13 -22.85 26.32
CA ASP A 202 8.20 -23.09 27.27
C ASP A 202 9.53 -23.02 26.53
N THR A 203 10.52 -22.36 27.12
CA THR A 203 11.89 -22.50 26.64
C THR A 203 12.41 -23.91 26.94
N PRO A 204 13.37 -24.43 26.16
CA PRO A 204 14.17 -25.55 26.66
C PRO A 204 14.87 -25.17 27.97
N GLU A 205 15.17 -26.16 28.81
CA GLU A 205 15.97 -25.95 30.02
C GLU A 205 17.39 -25.51 29.62
N GLY A 206 17.85 -24.39 30.19
CA GLY A 206 19.15 -23.81 29.85
C GLY A 206 19.70 -22.88 30.93
N SER A 207 20.84 -22.25 30.65
CA SER A 207 21.44 -21.26 31.53
C SER A 207 21.08 -19.85 31.10
N ILE A 208 21.18 -18.86 32.00
CA ILE A 208 20.89 -17.46 31.68
C ILE A 208 21.79 -16.91 30.55
N ALA A 209 22.92 -17.55 30.26
CA ALA A 209 23.77 -17.22 29.12
C ALA A 209 23.10 -17.54 27.77
N ASP A 210 22.17 -18.48 27.75
CA ASP A 210 21.41 -18.91 26.56
C ASP A 210 20.11 -18.10 26.37
N LEU A 211 19.85 -17.12 27.24
CA LEU A 211 18.58 -16.39 27.31
C LEU A 211 18.19 -15.75 25.98
N GLU A 212 19.12 -15.09 25.29
CA GLU A 212 18.86 -14.39 24.03
C GLU A 212 18.39 -15.36 22.93
N GLN A 213 19.08 -16.49 22.77
CA GLN A 213 18.71 -17.51 21.79
C GLN A 213 17.38 -18.18 22.14
N ASN A 214 17.19 -18.53 23.41
CA ASN A 214 15.95 -19.15 23.88
C ASN A 214 14.74 -18.21 23.71
N LEU A 215 14.91 -16.92 23.99
CA LEU A 215 13.87 -15.92 23.78
C LEU A 215 13.56 -15.70 22.30
N SER A 216 14.57 -15.71 21.42
CA SER A 216 14.36 -15.59 19.98
C SER A 216 13.46 -16.71 19.44
N ASN A 217 13.73 -17.96 19.82
CA ASN A 217 12.92 -19.11 19.42
C ASN A 217 11.51 -19.07 20.03
N LEU A 218 11.43 -18.73 21.32
CA LEU A 218 10.15 -18.62 22.03
C LEU A 218 9.27 -17.52 21.43
N ALA A 219 9.85 -16.37 21.08
CA ALA A 219 9.15 -15.26 20.45
C ALA A 219 8.62 -15.65 19.07
N LEU A 220 9.36 -16.44 18.29
CA LEU A 220 8.87 -16.99 17.01
C LEU A 220 7.67 -17.93 17.24
N ASP A 221 7.72 -18.82 18.23
CA ASP A 221 6.61 -19.72 18.54
C ASP A 221 5.35 -18.96 18.98
N VAL A 222 5.53 -17.93 19.83
CA VAL A 222 4.46 -17.03 20.26
C VAL A 222 3.87 -16.30 19.04
N LEU A 223 4.72 -15.69 18.20
CA LEU A 223 4.30 -14.92 17.03
C LEU A 223 3.59 -15.80 16.00
N LYS A 224 4.11 -17.00 15.74
CA LYS A 224 3.48 -17.99 14.85
C LYS A 224 2.05 -18.32 15.28
N LYS A 225 1.78 -18.30 16.58
CA LYS A 225 0.45 -18.60 17.12
C LYS A 225 -0.44 -17.37 17.19
N HIS A 226 0.09 -16.26 17.67
CA HIS A 226 -0.63 -15.02 17.92
C HIS A 226 -0.94 -14.27 16.62
N SER A 227 0.07 -14.16 15.76
CA SER A 227 0.07 -13.30 14.58
C SER A 227 0.65 -14.04 13.37
N PRO A 228 -0.03 -15.11 12.88
CA PRO A 228 0.51 -15.99 11.85
C PRO A 228 0.91 -15.26 10.56
N TYR A 229 0.20 -14.17 10.22
CA TYR A 229 0.55 -13.31 9.08
C TYR A 229 1.90 -12.63 9.28
N ILE A 230 2.16 -12.01 10.44
CA ILE A 230 3.43 -11.33 10.73
C ILE A 230 4.57 -12.36 10.75
N TYR A 231 4.35 -13.53 11.36
CA TYR A 231 5.30 -14.64 11.33
C TYR A 231 5.64 -15.06 9.89
N ALA A 232 4.62 -15.28 9.04
CA ALA A 232 4.86 -15.66 7.66
C ALA A 232 5.60 -14.56 6.87
N SER A 233 5.28 -13.30 7.14
CA SER A 233 5.98 -12.16 6.55
C SER A 233 7.44 -12.04 7.01
N TYR A 234 7.73 -12.33 8.28
CA TYR A 234 9.10 -12.47 8.77
C TYR A 234 9.85 -13.57 8.01
N GLU A 235 9.25 -14.76 7.87
CA GLU A 235 9.84 -15.87 7.11
C GLU A 235 10.09 -15.48 5.65
N SER A 236 9.18 -14.73 5.03
CA SER A 236 9.37 -14.19 3.67
C SER A 236 10.54 -13.22 3.59
N ALA A 237 10.67 -12.28 4.53
CA ALA A 237 11.78 -11.33 4.57
C ALA A 237 13.13 -12.04 4.74
N GLU A 238 13.19 -13.05 5.61
CA GLU A 238 14.38 -13.86 5.82
C GLU A 238 14.74 -14.71 4.58
N ALA A 239 13.74 -15.30 3.92
CA ALA A 239 13.92 -16.01 2.66
C ALA A 239 14.45 -15.09 1.56
N GLN A 240 13.89 -13.89 1.44
CA GLN A 240 14.32 -12.87 0.49
C GLN A 240 15.77 -12.44 0.73
N ALA A 241 16.14 -12.13 1.98
CA ALA A 241 17.50 -11.76 2.35
C ALA A 241 18.53 -12.87 2.05
N ARG A 242 18.18 -14.14 2.30
CA ARG A 242 19.03 -15.28 1.94
C ARG A 242 19.22 -15.41 0.43
N CYS A 243 18.14 -15.21 -0.33
CA CYS A 243 18.16 -15.34 -1.77
C CYS A 243 19.02 -14.25 -2.44
N TYR A 244 18.85 -12.98 -2.03
CA TYR A 244 19.52 -11.85 -2.68
C TYR A 244 21.01 -11.76 -2.34
N THR A 245 21.44 -12.28 -1.18
CA THR A 245 22.87 -12.35 -0.82
C THR A 245 23.62 -13.50 -1.50
N GLY A 246 22.96 -14.26 -2.39
CA GLY A 246 23.55 -15.41 -3.10
C GLY A 246 23.89 -16.59 -2.19
N LYS A 247 23.33 -16.63 -0.97
CA LYS A 247 23.62 -17.64 0.05
C LYS A 247 22.69 -18.85 0.00
N GLY A 248 21.69 -18.86 -0.88
CA GLY A 248 20.77 -20.00 -1.02
C GLY A 248 19.75 -19.83 -2.15
N VAL A 249 18.94 -20.87 -2.37
CA VAL A 249 17.73 -20.81 -3.22
C VAL A 249 16.68 -19.99 -2.48
N CYS A 250 15.90 -19.19 -3.21
CA CYS A 250 14.66 -18.59 -2.70
C CYS A 250 13.73 -19.71 -2.20
N ASP A 251 13.58 -19.87 -0.89
CA ASP A 251 12.70 -20.86 -0.26
C ASP A 251 11.71 -20.15 0.66
N PHE A 252 10.48 -20.01 0.16
CA PHE A 252 9.36 -19.39 0.86
C PHE A 252 8.37 -20.42 1.41
N SER A 253 8.73 -21.72 1.44
CA SER A 253 7.80 -22.82 1.73
C SER A 253 7.06 -22.70 3.08
N GLU A 254 7.76 -22.28 4.14
CA GLU A 254 7.13 -22.07 5.46
C GLU A 254 6.18 -20.86 5.45
N ALA A 255 6.57 -19.77 4.80
CA ALA A 255 5.71 -18.60 4.66
C ALA A 255 4.45 -18.94 3.87
N GLU A 256 4.60 -19.60 2.72
CA GLU A 256 3.50 -20.07 1.87
C GLU A 256 2.55 -20.98 2.64
N ARG A 257 3.08 -21.97 3.38
CA ARG A 257 2.26 -22.87 4.20
C ARG A 257 1.39 -22.13 5.21
N VAL A 258 1.94 -21.11 5.88
CA VAL A 258 1.20 -20.32 6.88
C VAL A 258 0.21 -19.37 6.20
N LEU A 259 0.59 -18.68 5.14
CA LEU A 259 -0.30 -17.77 4.41
C LEU A 259 -1.48 -18.51 3.78
N SER A 260 -1.24 -19.67 3.16
CA SER A 260 -2.29 -20.55 2.63
C SER A 260 -3.25 -20.99 3.73
N SER A 261 -2.76 -21.30 4.94
CA SER A 261 -3.65 -21.64 6.05
C SER A 261 -4.57 -20.49 6.49
N ILE A 262 -4.14 -19.23 6.33
CA ILE A 262 -4.98 -18.05 6.58
C ILE A 262 -6.05 -17.93 5.49
N VAL A 263 -5.67 -18.13 4.22
CA VAL A 263 -6.58 -18.04 3.07
C VAL A 263 -7.61 -19.18 3.08
N ASP A 264 -7.20 -20.41 3.38
CA ASP A 264 -8.06 -21.59 3.47
C ASP A 264 -9.09 -21.48 4.60
N ALA A 265 -8.76 -20.72 5.65
CA ALA A 265 -9.65 -20.48 6.77
C ALA A 265 -10.73 -19.42 6.51
N GLY A 266 -10.73 -18.77 5.34
CA GLY A 266 -11.81 -17.91 4.84
C GLY A 266 -11.58 -16.40 4.98
N ASP A 267 -12.41 -15.61 4.29
CA ASP A 267 -12.32 -14.14 4.18
C ASP A 267 -12.68 -13.38 5.47
N GLU A 268 -13.36 -14.04 6.40
CA GLU A 268 -13.60 -13.53 7.76
C GLU A 268 -12.30 -13.45 8.60
N GLN A 269 -11.22 -14.11 8.15
CA GLN A 269 -9.98 -14.14 8.91
C GLN A 269 -9.25 -12.79 8.92
N PRO A 270 -8.67 -12.42 10.07
CA PRO A 270 -7.62 -11.42 10.16
C PRO A 270 -6.59 -11.53 9.03
N ASN A 271 -6.33 -10.41 8.34
CA ASN A 271 -5.28 -10.29 7.33
C ASN A 271 -5.44 -11.19 6.09
N TYR A 272 -6.60 -11.82 5.88
CA TYR A 272 -6.89 -12.67 4.73
C TYR A 272 -6.49 -12.02 3.38
N LYS A 273 -6.93 -10.77 3.14
CA LYS A 273 -6.60 -10.04 1.90
C LYS A 273 -5.09 -9.80 1.73
N TRP A 274 -4.38 -9.65 2.84
CA TRP A 274 -2.93 -9.44 2.85
C TRP A 274 -2.18 -10.75 2.68
N ALA A 275 -2.75 -11.86 3.15
CA ALA A 275 -2.23 -13.19 2.88
C ALA A 275 -2.37 -13.56 1.39
N LEU A 276 -3.51 -13.26 0.77
CA LEU A 276 -3.70 -13.41 -0.69
C LEU A 276 -2.64 -12.64 -1.49
N LEU A 277 -2.38 -11.38 -1.11
CA LEU A 277 -1.30 -10.61 -1.71
C LEU A 277 0.05 -11.29 -1.50
N ALA A 278 0.39 -11.63 -0.26
CA ALA A 278 1.70 -12.16 0.04
C ALA A 278 1.98 -13.46 -0.74
N LEU A 279 0.96 -14.32 -0.91
CA LEU A 279 1.03 -15.48 -1.79
C LEU A 279 1.29 -15.08 -3.25
N SER A 280 0.56 -14.10 -3.79
CA SER A 280 0.84 -13.56 -5.13
C SER A 280 2.29 -13.08 -5.29
N LYS A 281 2.89 -12.47 -4.26
CA LYS A 281 4.30 -12.03 -4.30
C LYS A 281 5.30 -13.17 -4.19
N ILE A 282 4.93 -14.25 -3.50
CA ILE A 282 5.71 -15.49 -3.50
C ILE A 282 5.65 -16.16 -4.89
N ASP A 283 4.47 -16.20 -5.50
CA ASP A 283 4.28 -16.72 -6.86
C ASP A 283 5.10 -15.90 -7.88
N GLU A 284 5.11 -14.57 -7.76
CA GLU A 284 5.95 -13.67 -8.56
C GLU A 284 7.45 -14.03 -8.42
N ALA A 285 7.92 -14.26 -7.19
CA ALA A 285 9.30 -14.65 -6.91
C ALA A 285 9.66 -16.03 -7.47
N TYR A 286 8.69 -16.93 -7.59
CA TYR A 286 8.85 -18.23 -8.25
C TYR A 286 8.62 -18.19 -9.77
N HIS A 287 8.30 -17.02 -10.33
CA HIS A 287 7.85 -16.85 -11.72
C HIS A 287 6.61 -17.70 -12.09
N ASP A 288 5.76 -18.04 -11.11
CA ASP A 288 4.45 -18.63 -11.34
C ASP A 288 3.39 -17.55 -11.56
N TYR A 289 3.45 -16.91 -12.73
CA TYR A 289 2.51 -15.82 -13.04
C TYR A 289 1.06 -16.29 -13.15
N ASN A 290 0.78 -17.59 -13.32
CA ASN A 290 -0.59 -18.09 -13.31
C ASN A 290 -1.15 -18.14 -11.89
N GLY A 291 -0.36 -18.64 -10.93
CA GLY A 291 -0.67 -18.57 -9.50
C GLY A 291 -0.86 -17.12 -9.04
N GLU A 292 0.07 -16.24 -9.44
CA GLU A 292 -0.02 -14.81 -9.14
C GLU A 292 -1.33 -14.20 -9.65
N ILE A 293 -1.68 -14.45 -10.93
CA ILE A 293 -2.93 -13.96 -11.55
C ILE A 293 -4.17 -14.52 -10.83
N ASP A 294 -4.17 -15.77 -10.40
CA ASP A 294 -5.28 -16.34 -9.64
C ASP A 294 -5.50 -15.58 -8.32
N ALA A 295 -4.43 -15.42 -7.53
CA ALA A 295 -4.48 -14.73 -6.24
C ALA A 295 -4.90 -13.25 -6.37
N VAL A 296 -4.30 -12.49 -7.30
CA VAL A 296 -4.64 -11.05 -7.49
C VAL A 296 -5.99 -10.83 -8.15
N SER A 297 -6.48 -11.76 -8.99
CA SER A 297 -7.82 -11.68 -9.57
C SER A 297 -8.90 -11.94 -8.51
N ARG A 298 -8.71 -12.93 -7.63
CA ARG A 298 -9.55 -13.16 -6.46
C ARG A 298 -9.54 -11.96 -5.52
N LEU A 299 -8.35 -11.44 -5.20
CA LEU A 299 -8.19 -10.25 -4.37
C LEU A 299 -8.92 -9.03 -4.96
N SER A 300 -8.87 -8.83 -6.27
CA SER A 300 -9.54 -7.73 -6.95
C SER A 300 -11.06 -7.92 -7.03
N ALA A 301 -11.55 -9.15 -7.11
CA ALA A 301 -12.98 -9.45 -7.08
C ALA A 301 -13.58 -9.22 -5.68
N GLU A 302 -12.88 -9.64 -4.63
CA GLU A 302 -13.35 -9.56 -3.24
C GLU A 302 -13.08 -8.17 -2.62
N TYR A 303 -11.95 -7.55 -2.95
CA TYR A 303 -11.51 -6.25 -2.41
C TYR A 303 -11.00 -5.33 -3.53
N PRO A 304 -11.89 -4.86 -4.42
CA PRO A 304 -11.51 -4.02 -5.55
C PRO A 304 -10.81 -2.75 -5.07
N SER A 305 -9.53 -2.62 -5.41
CA SER A 305 -8.69 -1.50 -5.04
C SER A 305 -7.73 -1.16 -6.17
N SER A 306 -7.29 0.10 -6.26
CA SER A 306 -6.34 0.52 -7.29
C SER A 306 -5.10 -0.38 -7.30
N TRP A 307 -4.58 -0.69 -6.12
CA TRP A 307 -3.39 -1.50 -5.98
C TRP A 307 -3.64 -2.99 -6.28
N SER A 308 -4.82 -3.57 -6.01
CA SER A 308 -5.09 -4.96 -6.40
C SER A 308 -5.12 -5.14 -7.92
N PHE A 309 -5.77 -4.22 -8.64
CA PHE A 309 -5.77 -4.18 -10.10
C PHE A 309 -4.39 -3.88 -10.69
N TYR A 310 -3.60 -3.04 -10.00
CA TYR A 310 -2.22 -2.78 -10.41
C TYR A 310 -1.38 -4.06 -10.37
N ASN A 311 -1.43 -4.85 -9.28
CA ASN A 311 -0.67 -6.10 -9.22
C ASN A 311 -1.16 -7.13 -10.23
N TRP A 312 -2.46 -7.19 -10.51
CA TRP A 312 -2.96 -8.01 -11.62
C TRP A 312 -2.37 -7.59 -12.97
N GLY A 313 -2.31 -6.28 -13.25
CA GLY A 313 -1.66 -5.78 -14.45
C GLY A 313 -0.17 -6.15 -14.52
N VAL A 314 0.55 -6.08 -13.39
CA VAL A 314 1.96 -6.50 -13.31
C VAL A 314 2.11 -7.97 -13.65
N ALA A 315 1.34 -8.85 -13.02
CA ALA A 315 1.36 -10.30 -13.27
C ALA A 315 1.08 -10.65 -14.74
N LEU A 316 0.06 -10.00 -15.34
CA LEU A 316 -0.25 -10.15 -16.76
C LEU A 316 0.89 -9.64 -17.67
N GLY A 317 1.55 -8.56 -17.26
CA GLY A 317 2.68 -7.98 -17.97
C GLY A 317 3.89 -8.90 -17.99
N GLU A 318 4.25 -9.47 -16.83
CA GLU A 318 5.35 -10.44 -16.69
C GLU A 318 5.07 -11.75 -17.45
N LEU A 319 3.80 -12.19 -17.48
CA LEU A 319 3.37 -13.32 -18.30
C LEU A 319 3.47 -13.02 -19.81
N GLY A 320 3.49 -11.75 -20.22
CA GLY A 320 3.52 -11.30 -21.62
C GLY A 320 2.15 -10.96 -22.23
N CYS A 321 1.08 -11.00 -21.44
CA CYS A 321 -0.29 -10.66 -21.83
C CYS A 321 -0.55 -9.15 -21.79
N HIS A 322 0.28 -8.36 -22.48
CA HIS A 322 0.35 -6.89 -22.32
C HIS A 322 -0.96 -6.15 -22.61
N LYS A 323 -1.76 -6.59 -23.59
CA LYS A 323 -3.07 -5.95 -23.86
C LYS A 323 -4.02 -6.06 -22.67
N MET A 324 -3.97 -7.18 -21.95
CA MET A 324 -4.83 -7.42 -20.79
C MET A 324 -4.25 -6.75 -19.55
N ALA A 325 -2.92 -6.67 -19.46
CA ALA A 325 -2.25 -5.86 -18.45
C ALA A 325 -2.72 -4.39 -18.52
N ILE A 326 -2.79 -3.81 -19.73
CA ILE A 326 -3.31 -2.45 -19.95
C ILE A 326 -4.73 -2.32 -19.37
N SER A 327 -5.64 -3.24 -19.70
CA SER A 327 -7.01 -3.22 -19.16
C SER A 327 -7.04 -3.29 -17.62
N ALA A 328 -6.18 -4.09 -16.99
CA ALA A 328 -6.07 -4.14 -15.54
C ALA A 328 -5.55 -2.83 -14.94
N PHE A 329 -4.55 -2.20 -15.55
CA PHE A 329 -4.05 -0.89 -15.10
C PHE A 329 -5.07 0.23 -15.32
N GLU A 330 -5.88 0.19 -16.38
CA GLU A 330 -6.98 1.15 -16.59
C GLU A 330 -8.00 1.07 -15.46
N ARG A 331 -8.33 -0.14 -14.98
CA ARG A 331 -9.15 -0.36 -13.78
C ARG A 331 -8.49 0.17 -12.52
N SER A 332 -7.17 0.05 -12.40
CA SER A 332 -6.41 0.67 -11.31
C SER A 332 -6.55 2.21 -11.32
N ILE A 333 -6.42 2.85 -12.49
CA ILE A 333 -6.52 4.30 -12.67
C ILE A 333 -7.93 4.81 -12.36
N ALA A 334 -8.96 4.05 -12.74
CA ALA A 334 -10.36 4.37 -12.44
C ALA A 334 -10.61 4.57 -10.93
N LEU A 335 -9.82 3.91 -10.09
CA LEU A 335 -9.86 4.01 -8.63
C LEU A 335 -9.01 5.15 -8.03
N ARG A 336 -8.40 5.99 -8.89
CA ARG A 336 -7.75 7.30 -8.60
C ARG A 336 -6.55 7.33 -7.66
N SER A 337 -6.18 6.23 -7.03
CA SER A 337 -4.94 6.12 -6.25
C SER A 337 -3.74 5.77 -7.15
N SER A 338 -2.54 6.22 -6.77
CA SER A 338 -1.24 5.81 -7.37
C SER A 338 -1.21 5.78 -8.91
N ARG A 339 -1.83 6.78 -9.55
CA ARG A 339 -2.04 6.81 -11.01
C ARG A 339 -0.73 6.91 -11.77
N GLU A 340 0.27 7.58 -11.21
CA GLU A 340 1.61 7.69 -11.77
C GLU A 340 2.25 6.32 -12.02
N ALA A 341 2.16 5.39 -11.06
CA ALA A 341 2.66 4.03 -11.20
C ALA A 341 1.89 3.26 -12.28
N ALA A 342 0.56 3.38 -12.28
CA ALA A 342 -0.28 2.71 -13.28
C ALA A 342 -0.02 3.23 -14.71
N PHE A 343 0.13 4.55 -14.91
CA PHE A 343 0.50 5.12 -16.22
C PHE A 343 1.89 4.67 -16.67
N ASN A 344 2.87 4.63 -15.77
CA ASN A 344 4.19 4.07 -16.09
C ASN A 344 4.08 2.59 -16.50
N ALA A 345 3.27 1.79 -15.80
CA ALA A 345 3.09 0.38 -16.12
C ALA A 345 2.33 0.15 -17.45
N ILE A 346 1.33 0.97 -17.77
CA ILE A 346 0.68 0.96 -19.10
C ILE A 346 1.69 1.31 -20.19
N GLY A 347 2.50 2.35 -19.98
CA GLY A 347 3.54 2.74 -20.92
C GLY A 347 4.53 1.59 -21.18
N ARG A 348 4.92 0.85 -20.14
CA ARG A 348 5.77 -0.36 -20.26
C ARG A 348 5.09 -1.45 -21.09
N ALA A 349 3.78 -1.68 -20.88
CA ALA A 349 3.02 -2.65 -21.66
C ALA A 349 2.92 -2.26 -23.14
N TRP A 350 2.70 -0.99 -23.47
CA TRP A 350 2.74 -0.48 -24.85
C TRP A 350 4.12 -0.62 -25.48
N LEU A 351 5.17 -0.28 -24.74
CA LEU A 351 6.55 -0.42 -25.19
C LEU A 351 6.88 -1.89 -25.51
N ALA A 352 6.42 -2.83 -24.68
CA ALA A 352 6.58 -4.25 -24.93
C ALA A 352 5.83 -4.72 -26.19
N LEU A 353 4.58 -4.26 -26.40
CA LEU A 353 3.82 -4.53 -27.62
C LEU A 353 4.54 -4.01 -28.88
N ALA A 354 5.07 -2.78 -28.82
CA ALA A 354 5.84 -2.21 -29.92
C ALA A 354 7.08 -3.03 -30.28
N ARG A 355 7.77 -3.60 -29.27
CA ARG A 355 8.94 -4.48 -29.48
C ARG A 355 8.56 -5.84 -30.07
N GLN A 356 7.34 -6.33 -29.82
CA GLN A 356 6.84 -7.59 -30.36
C GLN A 356 6.38 -7.48 -31.82
N ALA A 357 6.20 -6.27 -32.34
CA ALA A 357 5.81 -6.07 -33.72
C ALA A 357 6.84 -6.68 -34.71
N PRO A 358 6.41 -7.38 -35.77
CA PRO A 358 7.33 -7.99 -36.74
C PRO A 358 8.29 -7.01 -37.42
N ASP A 359 7.84 -5.75 -37.56
CA ASP A 359 8.64 -4.63 -38.03
C ASP A 359 8.49 -3.46 -37.06
N ARG A 360 9.61 -3.05 -36.45
CA ARG A 360 9.68 -1.91 -35.52
C ARG A 360 9.30 -0.57 -36.16
N HIS A 361 9.34 -0.48 -37.49
CA HIS A 361 8.97 0.73 -38.24
C HIS A 361 7.52 0.66 -38.79
N SER A 362 6.79 -0.42 -38.51
CA SER A 362 5.39 -0.55 -38.88
C SER A 362 4.53 0.54 -38.23
N THR A 363 3.36 0.80 -38.82
CA THR A 363 2.40 1.76 -38.27
C THR A 363 1.91 1.34 -36.88
N GLU A 364 1.74 0.04 -36.65
CA GLU A 364 1.34 -0.52 -35.34
C GLU A 364 2.41 -0.23 -34.28
N ALA A 365 3.66 -0.65 -34.52
CA ALA A 365 4.78 -0.39 -33.61
C ALA A 365 4.94 1.10 -33.30
N ARG A 366 4.80 1.97 -34.31
CA ARG A 366 4.85 3.43 -34.11
C ARG A 366 3.68 3.96 -33.29
N THR A 367 2.49 3.40 -33.43
CA THR A 367 1.31 3.79 -32.65
C THR A 367 1.49 3.38 -31.20
N ASP A 368 1.94 2.15 -30.96
CA ASP A 368 2.22 1.64 -29.62
C ASP A 368 3.33 2.45 -28.93
N LEU A 369 4.41 2.82 -29.64
CA LEU A 369 5.44 3.73 -29.11
C LEU A 369 4.90 5.13 -28.79
N GLN A 370 3.94 5.64 -29.57
CA GLN A 370 3.30 6.93 -29.28
C GLN A 370 2.43 6.85 -28.03
N ASN A 371 1.65 5.77 -27.87
CA ASN A 371 0.89 5.51 -26.66
C ASN A 371 1.80 5.42 -25.44
N ALA A 372 2.87 4.61 -25.52
CA ALA A 372 3.87 4.48 -24.46
C ALA A 372 4.44 5.85 -24.05
N ARG A 373 4.85 6.67 -25.02
CA ARG A 373 5.39 8.01 -24.76
C ARG A 373 4.38 8.90 -24.03
N ASP A 374 3.12 8.85 -24.44
CA ASP A 374 2.09 9.72 -23.89
C ASP A 374 1.73 9.29 -22.45
N ASP A 375 1.64 7.98 -22.17
CA ASP A 375 1.45 7.45 -20.81
C ASP A 375 2.64 7.76 -19.89
N PHE A 376 3.89 7.57 -20.36
CA PHE A 376 5.07 7.94 -19.58
C PHE A 376 5.15 9.44 -19.28
N ARG A 377 4.74 10.30 -20.22
CA ARG A 377 4.64 11.74 -19.98
C ARG A 377 3.62 12.07 -18.91
N VAL A 378 2.50 11.36 -18.86
CA VAL A 378 1.52 11.52 -17.78
C VAL A 378 2.11 11.07 -16.45
N ALA A 379 2.82 9.93 -16.40
CA ALA A 379 3.50 9.47 -15.20
C ALA A 379 4.51 10.51 -14.66
N VAL A 380 5.37 11.03 -15.53
CA VAL A 380 6.33 12.11 -15.21
C VAL A 380 5.63 13.40 -14.80
N TYR A 381 4.51 13.74 -15.43
CA TYR A 381 3.73 14.92 -15.05
C TYR A 381 3.13 14.80 -13.64
N LEU A 382 2.58 13.62 -13.32
CA LEU A 382 1.99 13.33 -12.02
C LEU A 382 3.05 13.24 -10.91
N LYS A 383 4.21 12.67 -11.23
CA LYS A 383 5.34 12.51 -10.32
C LYS A 383 6.66 12.87 -11.04
N PRO A 384 7.08 14.15 -10.99
CA PRO A 384 8.28 14.63 -11.70
C PRO A 384 9.62 14.06 -11.20
N ASP A 385 9.64 13.41 -10.03
CA ASP A 385 10.79 12.71 -9.46
C ASP A 385 10.68 11.19 -9.62
N TYR A 386 9.83 10.71 -10.55
CA TYR A 386 9.68 9.28 -10.83
C TYR A 386 10.78 8.78 -11.78
N GLN A 387 11.93 8.43 -11.22
CA GLN A 387 13.13 8.01 -11.95
C GLN A 387 12.85 6.94 -13.02
N GLU A 388 12.14 5.86 -12.68
CA GLU A 388 11.75 4.78 -13.60
C GLU A 388 11.01 5.31 -14.83
N ALA A 389 10.02 6.20 -14.63
CA ALA A 389 9.23 6.78 -15.72
C ALA A 389 10.08 7.65 -16.67
N HIS A 390 11.10 8.35 -16.15
CA HIS A 390 12.05 9.08 -16.99
C HIS A 390 12.90 8.13 -17.85
N VAL A 391 13.39 7.02 -17.29
CA VAL A 391 14.15 6.03 -18.05
C VAL A 391 13.29 5.42 -19.17
N ASN A 392 12.07 5.02 -18.83
CA ASN A 392 11.15 4.42 -19.79
C ASN A 392 10.69 5.41 -20.89
N LEU A 393 10.46 6.67 -20.52
CA LEU A 393 10.21 7.73 -21.50
C LEU A 393 11.41 7.93 -22.42
N GLY A 394 12.62 7.96 -21.87
CA GLY A 394 13.85 8.11 -22.64
C GLY A 394 14.05 6.98 -23.64
N GLU A 395 13.79 5.74 -23.22
CA GLU A 395 13.84 4.57 -24.10
C GLU A 395 12.80 4.63 -25.22
N THR A 396 11.58 5.01 -24.89
CA THR A 396 10.51 5.18 -25.88
C THR A 396 10.87 6.27 -26.90
N LEU A 397 11.44 7.39 -26.44
CA LEU A 397 11.88 8.49 -27.31
C LEU A 397 13.02 8.06 -28.23
N LYS A 398 13.98 7.27 -27.74
CA LYS A 398 15.04 6.68 -28.55
C LYS A 398 14.49 5.79 -29.67
N LEU A 399 13.50 4.94 -29.37
CA LEU A 399 12.84 4.09 -30.37
C LEU A 399 11.99 4.88 -31.38
N LEU A 400 11.57 6.09 -31.01
CA LEU A 400 10.93 7.08 -31.89
C LEU A 400 11.92 7.98 -32.63
N ASP A 401 13.22 7.66 -32.61
CA ASP A 401 14.30 8.43 -33.24
C ASP A 401 14.50 9.86 -32.67
N ASP A 402 14.03 10.14 -31.43
CA ASP A 402 14.28 11.39 -30.69
C ASP A 402 15.40 11.22 -29.65
N ASP A 403 16.64 11.05 -30.13
CA ASP A 403 17.84 10.91 -29.30
C ASP A 403 18.08 12.10 -28.35
N LYS A 404 17.63 13.30 -28.75
CA LYS A 404 17.78 14.50 -27.93
C LYS A 404 16.82 14.47 -26.74
N GLY A 405 15.58 14.06 -26.97
CA GLY A 405 14.60 13.79 -25.92
C GLY A 405 15.09 12.67 -25.00
N ALA A 406 15.49 11.53 -25.57
CA ALA A 406 16.01 10.39 -24.82
C ALA A 406 17.16 10.77 -23.88
N ARG A 407 18.16 11.51 -24.38
CA ARG A 407 19.28 12.03 -23.58
C ARG A 407 18.80 12.85 -22.39
N ARG A 408 17.83 13.74 -22.58
CA ARG A 408 17.32 14.59 -21.50
C ARG A 408 16.73 13.75 -20.40
N GLU A 409 15.90 12.77 -20.73
CA GLU A 409 15.23 11.95 -19.73
C GLU A 409 16.19 11.01 -18.98
N TYR A 410 17.17 10.41 -19.67
CA TYR A 410 18.19 9.62 -18.99
C TYR A 410 19.04 10.46 -18.04
N VAL A 411 19.41 11.69 -18.44
CA VAL A 411 20.14 12.61 -17.57
C VAL A 411 19.28 13.00 -16.37
N SER A 412 17.99 13.30 -16.56
CA SER A 412 17.08 13.58 -15.45
C SER A 412 17.03 12.41 -14.45
N ALA A 413 16.90 11.17 -14.95
CA ALA A 413 16.89 9.98 -14.09
C ALA A 413 18.21 9.82 -13.31
N ILE A 414 19.36 10.05 -13.95
CA ILE A 414 20.68 9.99 -13.31
C ILE A 414 20.84 11.08 -12.24
N GLU A 415 20.36 12.29 -12.50
CA GLU A 415 20.46 13.42 -11.57
C GLU A 415 19.59 13.26 -10.32
N MET A 416 18.49 12.51 -10.41
CA MET A 416 17.61 12.22 -9.27
C MET A 416 18.29 11.36 -8.21
N ASP A 417 18.78 10.19 -8.63
CA ASP A 417 19.54 9.29 -7.77
C ASP A 417 20.60 8.55 -8.59
N PRO A 418 21.86 9.01 -8.57
CA PRO A 418 22.95 8.35 -9.29
C PRO A 418 23.22 6.91 -8.84
N THR A 419 22.82 6.53 -7.63
CA THR A 419 23.08 5.20 -7.06
C THR A 419 22.07 4.15 -7.52
N HIS A 420 20.82 4.56 -7.77
CA HIS A 420 19.77 3.72 -8.37
C HIS A 420 19.60 3.96 -9.89
N ALA A 421 20.60 4.53 -10.57
CA ALA A 421 20.51 4.90 -11.99
C ALA A 421 21.17 3.89 -12.95
N GLY A 422 21.35 2.63 -12.53
CA GLY A 422 22.03 1.60 -13.33
C GLY A 422 21.46 1.45 -14.74
N LEU A 423 20.14 1.28 -14.83
CA LEU A 423 19.40 1.19 -16.08
C LEU A 423 19.52 2.49 -16.91
N ALA A 424 19.44 3.65 -16.27
CA ALA A 424 19.57 4.94 -16.94
C ALA A 424 20.95 5.13 -17.56
N TYR A 425 22.03 4.79 -16.84
CA TYR A 425 23.40 4.81 -17.36
C TYR A 425 23.57 3.86 -18.54
N ALA A 426 23.07 2.62 -18.42
CA ALA A 426 23.17 1.61 -19.48
C ALA A 426 22.44 2.07 -20.75
N ARG A 427 21.19 2.54 -20.62
CA ARG A 427 20.41 3.08 -21.73
C ARG A 427 21.02 4.34 -22.33
N TYR A 428 21.59 5.21 -21.50
CA TYR A 428 22.27 6.40 -21.99
C TYR A 428 23.53 6.05 -22.80
N ALA A 429 24.28 5.02 -22.40
CA ALA A 429 25.46 4.55 -23.12
C ALA A 429 25.14 4.14 -24.57
N GLU A 430 23.93 3.64 -24.84
CA GLU A 430 23.48 3.25 -26.18
C GLU A 430 23.42 4.43 -27.16
N LEU A 431 23.24 5.67 -26.67
CA LEU A 431 23.20 6.90 -27.47
C LEU A 431 24.59 7.41 -27.89
N PHE A 432 25.67 6.81 -27.38
CA PHE A 432 27.03 7.24 -27.71
C PHE A 432 27.67 6.30 -28.75
N GLY A 433 28.06 6.90 -29.89
CA GLY A 433 28.90 6.23 -30.89
C GLY A 433 30.37 6.16 -30.50
N ASP A 434 30.84 7.07 -29.63
CA ASP A 434 32.20 7.04 -29.10
C ASP A 434 32.36 5.91 -28.07
N GLN A 435 33.30 5.01 -28.32
CA GLN A 435 33.50 3.80 -27.50
C GLN A 435 34.01 4.14 -26.09
N LYS A 436 34.76 5.22 -25.93
CA LYS A 436 35.33 5.60 -24.63
C LYS A 436 34.25 6.13 -23.70
N GLU A 437 33.40 7.04 -24.18
CA GLU A 437 32.28 7.58 -23.39
C GLU A 437 31.22 6.50 -23.11
N ARG A 438 30.93 5.64 -24.11
CA ARG A 438 30.05 4.47 -23.90
C ARG A 438 30.57 3.59 -22.76
N ARG A 439 31.86 3.24 -22.78
CA ARG A 439 32.44 2.36 -21.75
C ARG A 439 32.36 2.99 -20.36
N LYS A 440 32.63 4.29 -20.25
CA LYS A 440 32.53 5.02 -18.99
C LYS A 440 31.13 4.95 -18.37
N LEU A 441 30.08 5.11 -19.19
CA LEU A 441 28.70 5.01 -18.73
C LEU A 441 28.33 3.58 -18.30
N LEU A 442 28.80 2.57 -19.02
CA LEU A 442 28.60 1.17 -18.61
C LEU A 442 29.34 0.83 -17.30
N ASP A 443 30.52 1.41 -17.08
CA ASP A 443 31.22 1.25 -15.79
C ASP A 443 30.41 1.92 -14.65
N TYR A 444 29.75 3.06 -14.89
CA TYR A 444 28.82 3.65 -13.91
C TYR A 444 27.55 2.83 -13.70
N ALA A 445 26.99 2.23 -14.76
CA ALA A 445 25.86 1.32 -14.64
C ALA A 445 26.21 0.13 -13.73
N SER A 446 27.37 -0.49 -13.97
CA SER A 446 27.86 -1.59 -13.13
C SER A 446 28.16 -1.14 -11.70
N TRP A 447 28.69 0.07 -11.50
CA TRP A 447 28.91 0.60 -10.16
C TRP A 447 27.59 0.77 -9.40
N ALA A 448 26.57 1.38 -10.03
CA ALA A 448 25.24 1.58 -9.44
C ALA A 448 24.59 0.24 -9.07
N ASP A 449 24.51 -0.70 -10.02
CA ASP A 449 23.94 -2.04 -9.77
C ASP A 449 24.68 -2.79 -8.64
N ASN A 450 25.99 -2.59 -8.46
CA ASN A 450 26.74 -3.27 -7.42
C ASN A 450 26.49 -2.72 -6.01
N LEU A 451 25.88 -1.54 -5.86
CA LEU A 451 25.49 -0.97 -4.57
C LEU A 451 24.22 -1.62 -4.00
N HIS A 452 23.40 -2.24 -4.87
CA HIS A 452 22.10 -2.80 -4.52
C HIS A 452 22.14 -4.32 -4.70
N GLU A 453 22.00 -5.07 -3.61
CA GLU A 453 22.10 -6.53 -3.64
C GLU A 453 20.95 -7.15 -4.44
N GLU A 454 19.79 -6.49 -4.46
CA GLU A 454 18.60 -6.84 -5.22
C GLU A 454 18.87 -6.90 -6.72
N CYS A 455 19.79 -6.08 -7.24
CA CYS A 455 20.22 -6.11 -8.64
C CYS A 455 21.03 -7.37 -9.00
N ARG A 456 21.36 -8.24 -8.03
CA ARG A 456 22.01 -9.54 -8.28
C ARG A 456 21.02 -10.69 -8.24
N ALA A 457 19.76 -10.43 -7.87
CA ALA A 457 18.73 -11.44 -7.74
C ALA A 457 18.08 -11.79 -9.09
N THR A 458 17.55 -13.01 -9.20
CA THR A 458 16.71 -13.44 -10.33
C THR A 458 15.25 -13.11 -10.04
N ASN A 459 14.93 -11.82 -9.95
CA ASN A 459 13.57 -11.34 -9.67
C ASN A 459 12.78 -11.06 -10.95
N SER A 460 11.49 -10.71 -10.81
CA SER A 460 10.68 -10.18 -11.91
C SER A 460 11.33 -8.97 -12.57
N THR A 461 11.12 -8.81 -13.87
CA THR A 461 11.77 -7.75 -14.65
C THR A 461 11.31 -6.37 -14.17
N SER A 462 10.01 -6.24 -13.90
CA SER A 462 9.40 -5.01 -13.42
C SER A 462 9.94 -4.54 -12.06
N LEU A 463 10.23 -5.46 -11.14
CA LEU A 463 10.85 -5.11 -9.86
C LEU A 463 12.27 -4.56 -10.06
N LEU A 464 13.07 -5.22 -10.90
CA LEU A 464 14.42 -4.77 -11.21
C LEU A 464 14.40 -3.40 -11.89
N GLU A 465 13.53 -3.20 -12.89
CA GLU A 465 13.36 -1.89 -13.55
C GLU A 465 12.95 -0.78 -12.56
N ALA A 466 12.04 -1.07 -11.63
CA ALA A 466 11.60 -0.12 -10.60
C ALA A 466 12.72 0.25 -9.60
N LEU A 467 13.67 -0.65 -9.35
CA LEU A 467 14.88 -0.40 -8.55
C LEU A 467 16.00 0.26 -9.37
N GLY A 468 15.77 0.51 -10.66
CA GLY A 468 16.75 1.10 -11.56
C GLY A 468 17.92 0.19 -11.91
N CYS A 469 17.76 -1.12 -11.71
CA CYS A 469 18.71 -2.17 -12.02
C CYS A 469 18.88 -2.35 -13.54
N SER A 470 20.11 -2.49 -14.04
CA SER A 470 20.36 -2.75 -15.46
C SER A 470 20.19 -4.23 -15.85
N VAL A 471 18.94 -4.61 -16.17
CA VAL A 471 18.52 -6.01 -16.49
C VAL A 471 19.47 -6.73 -17.47
N ALA A 472 19.85 -6.07 -18.57
CA ALA A 472 20.69 -6.68 -19.60
C ALA A 472 22.13 -6.99 -19.14
N MET A 473 22.74 -6.14 -18.30
CA MET A 473 24.10 -6.38 -17.80
C MET A 473 24.11 -7.47 -16.71
N GLN A 474 23.03 -7.57 -15.93
CA GLN A 474 22.88 -8.57 -14.87
C GLN A 474 22.83 -9.98 -15.44
N ALA A 475 22.05 -10.16 -16.49
CA ALA A 475 21.85 -11.48 -17.05
C ALA A 475 23.14 -12.00 -17.75
N GLU A 476 23.96 -11.11 -18.33
CA GLU A 476 25.28 -11.46 -18.87
C GLU A 476 26.26 -11.83 -17.73
N THR A 477 26.17 -11.15 -16.59
CA THR A 477 26.97 -11.45 -15.39
C THR A 477 26.57 -12.80 -14.75
N ILE A 478 25.26 -13.08 -14.66
CA ILE A 478 24.70 -14.31 -14.10
C ILE A 478 25.02 -15.53 -14.97
N ARG A 479 24.91 -15.43 -16.30
CA ARG A 479 25.31 -16.52 -17.22
C ARG A 479 26.78 -16.92 -17.05
N VAL A 480 27.66 -15.96 -16.79
CA VAL A 480 29.09 -16.21 -16.58
C VAL A 480 29.34 -16.87 -15.21
N ALA A 481 28.54 -16.54 -14.20
CA ALA A 481 28.66 -17.09 -12.84
C ALA A 481 28.01 -18.47 -12.67
N ASN A 482 26.90 -18.75 -13.37
CA ASN A 482 26.19 -20.03 -13.32
C ASN A 482 25.67 -20.43 -14.71
N PRO A 483 26.38 -21.34 -15.42
CA PRO A 483 26.02 -21.77 -16.78
C PRO A 483 24.64 -22.44 -16.90
N ASP A 484 24.10 -22.96 -15.79
CA ASP A 484 22.81 -23.65 -15.74
C ASP A 484 21.64 -22.72 -15.34
N SER A 485 21.89 -21.42 -15.12
CA SER A 485 20.85 -20.47 -14.75
C SER A 485 20.00 -20.03 -15.96
N HIS A 486 18.69 -20.23 -15.87
CA HIS A 486 17.71 -19.82 -16.89
C HIS A 486 17.25 -18.35 -16.75
N ALA A 487 17.96 -17.54 -15.96
CA ALA A 487 17.61 -16.15 -15.71
C ALA A 487 17.60 -15.34 -17.02
N GLY A 488 16.44 -14.77 -17.33
CA GLY A 488 16.12 -14.14 -18.61
C GLY A 488 16.96 -12.88 -18.86
N ILE A 489 17.60 -12.85 -20.04
CA ILE A 489 18.35 -11.67 -20.56
C ILE A 489 17.43 -10.80 -21.44
N GLU A 490 16.19 -11.22 -21.67
CA GLU A 490 15.41 -10.91 -22.88
C GLU A 490 16.19 -11.27 -24.16
N THR A 491 15.51 -11.64 -25.24
CA THR A 491 15.99 -11.35 -26.61
C THR A 491 17.50 -11.50 -26.93
N VAL A 492 18.15 -12.64 -26.63
CA VAL A 492 19.14 -13.16 -27.61
C VAL A 492 18.31 -13.79 -28.71
N ALA A 493 18.06 -12.99 -29.73
CA ALA A 493 17.20 -13.24 -30.89
C ALA A 493 17.44 -14.59 -31.62
N THR A 494 17.09 -15.75 -31.03
CA THR A 494 17.10 -17.05 -31.74
C THR A 494 16.08 -18.11 -31.31
N LYS A 495 15.19 -17.86 -30.34
CA LYS A 495 13.96 -18.69 -30.20
C LYS A 495 12.89 -17.89 -29.45
N ALA A 496 11.80 -17.56 -30.12
CA ALA A 496 10.62 -16.98 -29.48
C ALA A 496 10.19 -17.93 -28.34
N ALA A 497 10.07 -17.39 -27.13
CA ALA A 497 9.31 -18.09 -26.08
C ALA A 497 7.93 -18.45 -26.66
N PRO A 498 7.35 -19.60 -26.27
CA PRO A 498 5.98 -19.91 -26.68
C PRO A 498 5.08 -18.74 -26.28
N VAL A 499 4.21 -18.33 -27.21
CA VAL A 499 3.22 -17.27 -26.96
C VAL A 499 2.43 -17.69 -25.72
N PRO A 500 2.37 -16.85 -24.67
CA PRO A 500 1.63 -17.18 -23.46
C PRO A 500 0.14 -17.39 -23.79
N ASP A 501 -0.48 -18.37 -23.13
CA ASP A 501 -1.93 -18.53 -23.24
C ASP A 501 -2.62 -17.49 -22.37
N CYS A 502 -3.06 -16.41 -23.01
CA CYS A 502 -3.75 -15.31 -22.34
C CYS A 502 -5.28 -15.52 -22.26
N SER A 503 -5.80 -16.68 -22.68
CA SER A 503 -7.24 -16.91 -22.77
C SER A 503 -7.91 -16.90 -21.39
N GLY A 504 -8.95 -16.07 -21.20
CA GLY A 504 -9.72 -16.02 -19.94
C GLY A 504 -9.00 -15.37 -18.75
N LEU A 505 -7.89 -14.67 -18.99
CA LEU A 505 -7.19 -13.91 -17.95
C LEU A 505 -7.67 -12.44 -17.86
N SER A 506 -8.69 -12.06 -18.65
CA SER A 506 -9.13 -10.67 -18.77
C SER A 506 -9.84 -10.26 -17.50
N VAL A 507 -9.69 -8.98 -17.15
CA VAL A 507 -10.42 -8.43 -16.01
C VAL A 507 -11.92 -8.55 -16.20
N ASP A 508 -12.40 -8.32 -17.43
CA ASP A 508 -13.83 -8.41 -17.74
C ASP A 508 -14.35 -9.86 -17.78
N ASP A 509 -13.48 -10.86 -17.99
CA ASP A 509 -13.88 -12.28 -17.97
C ASP A 509 -14.03 -12.81 -16.54
N ARG A 510 -13.25 -12.26 -15.60
CA ARG A 510 -13.16 -12.75 -14.21
C ARG A 510 -13.95 -11.90 -13.21
N LEU A 511 -14.41 -10.71 -13.60
CA LEU A 511 -15.27 -9.88 -12.78
C LEU A 511 -16.73 -9.92 -13.22
N PRO A 512 -17.69 -9.78 -12.28
CA PRO A 512 -19.10 -9.67 -12.63
C PRO A 512 -19.37 -8.40 -13.46
N PRO A 513 -20.25 -8.45 -14.48
CA PRO A 513 -20.57 -7.30 -15.31
C PRO A 513 -21.25 -6.18 -14.49
N GLY A 514 -20.84 -4.94 -14.72
CA GLY A 514 -21.43 -3.77 -14.06
C GLY A 514 -20.93 -3.54 -12.63
N ASP A 515 -19.65 -3.81 -12.37
CA ASP A 515 -18.92 -3.61 -11.10
C ASP A 515 -18.98 -2.19 -10.50
N GLY A 516 -19.62 -1.23 -11.19
CA GLY A 516 -19.83 0.13 -10.70
C GLY A 516 -18.56 1.00 -10.73
N LEU A 517 -17.46 0.50 -11.31
CA LEU A 517 -16.25 1.28 -11.50
C LEU A 517 -16.46 2.30 -12.64
N PRO A 518 -15.95 3.53 -12.49
CA PRO A 518 -16.04 4.52 -13.54
C PRO A 518 -15.25 4.06 -14.77
N ASP A 519 -15.81 4.31 -15.96
CA ASP A 519 -15.13 4.06 -17.23
C ASP A 519 -13.83 4.86 -17.30
N PHE A 520 -12.74 4.24 -17.74
CA PHE A 520 -11.42 4.85 -17.85
C PHE A 520 -11.47 6.20 -18.59
N ALA A 521 -12.25 6.26 -19.67
CA ALA A 521 -12.42 7.49 -20.47
C ALA A 521 -13.00 8.68 -19.67
N GLN A 522 -13.64 8.43 -18.52
CA GLN A 522 -14.20 9.46 -17.64
C GLN A 522 -13.19 9.95 -16.58
N VAL A 523 -12.07 9.25 -16.38
CA VAL A 523 -11.12 9.49 -15.28
C VAL A 523 -9.69 9.77 -15.78
N ALA A 524 -9.41 9.47 -17.05
CA ALA A 524 -8.17 9.85 -17.71
C ALA A 524 -8.02 11.39 -17.76
N PRO A 525 -6.81 11.92 -17.49
CA PRO A 525 -6.54 13.35 -17.37
C PRO A 525 -6.67 14.16 -18.68
#